data_AF-A0A450T9C3-F1
#
_entry.id   AF-A0A450T9C3-F1
#
_cell.length_a   1.000
_cell.length_b   1.000
_cell.length_c   1.000
_cell.angle_alpha   90.00
_cell.angle_beta   90.00
_cell.angle_gamma   90.00
#
_symmetry.space_group_name_H-M   'P 1'
#
loop_
_entity.id
_entity.type
_entity.pdbx_description
1 polymer ?
#
loop_
_entity_poly.entity_id
_entity_poly.type
_entity_poly.pdbx_seq_one_letter_code
_entity_poly.pdbx_strand_id
1 'polypeptide(L)'
;MAFRSVAFRRGYAIPWNATEGIPYNIAEKGYYAHLSIEVRFVRGDDIWLSPRQGLDSCYIGVIVYMPHGRPPHHEAYFADFEALMVTLGGRPHWGKFFRFESGKLAKRYPYWEDFQRVRRDPDPNYRLQNTFTDRVFLA
;
A
#
# COMPACT_ATOMS: atom_id res chain seq x y z
N MET A 1 24.38 -1.73 22.16
CA MET A 1 22.95 -1.39 22.17
C MET A 1 22.47 -1.27 20.73
N ALA A 2 21.69 -2.23 20.22
CA ALA A 2 21.14 -2.15 18.88
C ALA A 2 19.84 -1.33 18.91
N PHE A 3 19.82 -0.16 18.28
CA PHE A 3 18.58 0.56 17.97
C PHE A 3 17.77 -0.29 16.99
N ARG A 4 16.93 -1.21 17.49
CA ARG A 4 15.85 -1.80 16.69
C ARG A 4 14.70 -0.80 16.60
N SER A 5 14.96 0.33 15.97
CA SER A 5 13.90 1.25 15.57
C SER A 5 13.24 0.73 14.30
N VAL A 6 12.01 0.27 14.40
CA VAL A 6 11.22 -0.12 13.23
C VAL A 6 10.53 1.14 12.72
N ALA A 7 10.84 1.56 11.49
CA ALA A 7 10.07 2.61 10.83
C ALA A 7 8.77 2.00 10.28
N PHE A 8 7.63 2.57 10.66
CA PHE A 8 6.35 2.17 10.14
C PHE A 8 6.07 2.94 8.85
N ARG A 9 5.94 2.22 7.74
CA ARG A 9 5.76 2.80 6.40
C ARG A 9 4.41 2.39 5.83
N ARG A 10 3.60 3.37 5.43
CA ARG A 10 2.48 3.20 4.48
C ARG A 10 2.93 3.71 3.12
N GLY A 11 2.38 3.16 2.04
CA GLY A 11 2.63 3.73 0.73
C GLY A 11 1.80 3.12 -0.37
N TYR A 12 1.43 3.97 -1.32
CA TYR A 12 0.53 3.65 -2.42
C TYR A 12 1.08 4.18 -3.73
N ALA A 13 0.83 3.44 -4.80
CA ALA A 13 0.95 3.92 -6.17
C ALA A 13 -0.41 4.47 -6.60
N ILE A 14 -0.47 5.72 -7.03
CA ILE A 14 -1.64 6.33 -7.68
C ILE A 14 -1.30 6.68 -9.13
N PRO A 15 -2.27 6.78 -10.05
CA PRO A 15 -2.03 7.27 -11.40
C PRO A 15 -1.39 8.67 -11.40
N TRP A 16 -0.51 8.98 -12.36
CA TRP A 16 0.12 10.31 -12.45
C TRP A 16 -0.88 11.46 -12.52
N ASN A 17 -1.92 11.35 -13.34
CA ASN A 17 -2.95 12.38 -13.45
C ASN A 17 -3.74 12.60 -12.15
N ALA A 18 -3.74 11.63 -11.23
CA ALA A 18 -4.38 11.78 -9.92
C ALA A 18 -3.58 12.66 -8.95
N THR A 19 -2.34 13.05 -9.28
CA THR A 19 -1.53 13.94 -8.40
C THR A 19 -2.01 15.38 -8.42
N GLU A 20 -2.61 15.84 -9.52
CA GLU A 20 -3.11 17.22 -9.66
C GLU A 20 -4.33 17.49 -8.78
N GLY A 21 -5.03 16.42 -8.36
CA GLY A 21 -6.25 16.49 -7.56
C GLY A 21 -6.07 16.06 -6.11
N ILE A 22 -4.85 15.96 -5.59
CA ILE A 22 -4.63 15.60 -4.18
C ILE A 22 -5.19 16.75 -3.32
N PRO A 23 -6.30 16.54 -2.60
CA PRO A 23 -6.89 17.57 -1.77
C PRO A 23 -5.94 17.88 -0.61
N TYR A 24 -5.75 19.17 -0.31
CA TYR A 24 -5.00 19.65 0.85
C TYR A 24 -5.67 19.33 2.19
N ASN A 25 -6.84 18.68 2.18
CA ASN A 25 -7.66 18.39 3.34
C ASN A 25 -6.93 17.61 4.46
N ILE A 26 -5.91 16.80 4.14
CA ILE A 26 -5.09 16.14 5.16
C ILE A 26 -4.21 17.16 5.89
N ALA A 27 -3.68 18.17 5.19
CA ALA A 27 -2.89 19.23 5.80
C ALA A 27 -3.76 20.14 6.70
N GLU A 28 -5.02 20.38 6.31
CA GLU A 28 -5.97 21.20 7.08
C GLU A 28 -6.39 20.55 8.41
N LYS A 29 -6.30 19.22 8.53
CA LYS A 29 -6.59 18.49 9.78
C LYS A 29 -5.52 18.67 10.87
N GLY A 30 -4.45 19.42 10.60
CA GLY A 30 -3.40 19.70 11.59
C GLY A 30 -2.51 18.49 11.91
N TYR A 31 -2.46 17.49 11.04
CA TYR A 31 -1.56 16.36 11.22
C TYR A 31 -0.10 16.77 11.04
N TYR A 32 0.76 16.25 11.90
CA TYR A 32 2.21 16.40 11.77
C TYR A 32 2.81 15.14 11.13
N ALA A 33 3.42 15.31 9.96
CA ALA A 33 4.26 14.29 9.36
C ALA A 33 5.56 14.20 10.17
N HIS A 34 5.77 13.08 10.86
CA HIS A 34 6.94 12.90 11.71
C HIS A 34 8.26 12.81 10.90
N LEU A 35 8.18 12.30 9.68
CA LEU A 35 9.29 12.19 8.74
C LEU A 35 8.83 12.64 7.36
N SER A 36 9.79 12.87 6.47
CA SER A 36 9.54 13.29 5.09
C SER A 36 8.56 12.36 4.36
N ILE A 37 7.65 12.97 3.60
CA ILE A 37 6.78 12.24 2.67
C ILE A 37 7.59 11.95 1.41
N GLU A 38 7.70 10.69 1.05
CA GLU A 38 8.43 10.24 -0.14
C GLU A 38 7.48 10.28 -1.35
N VAL A 39 7.83 11.05 -2.38
CA VAL A 39 7.08 11.13 -3.64
C VAL A 39 7.99 10.71 -4.80
N ARG A 40 7.55 9.72 -5.60
CA ARG A 40 8.35 9.19 -6.72
C ARG A 40 7.49 8.85 -7.92
N PHE A 41 7.84 9.39 -9.08
CA PHE A 41 7.17 9.09 -10.34
C PHE A 41 7.90 7.96 -11.06
N VAL A 42 7.15 6.98 -11.52
CA VAL A 42 7.67 5.81 -12.23
C VAL A 42 6.72 5.45 -13.37
N ARG A 43 7.25 4.99 -14.52
CA ARG A 43 6.43 4.50 -15.64
C ARG A 43 5.59 3.29 -15.25
N GLY A 44 4.59 2.93 -16.04
CA GLY A 44 3.83 1.69 -15.85
C GLY A 44 4.66 0.44 -16.12
N ASP A 45 4.10 -0.71 -15.77
CA ASP A 45 4.58 -2.03 -16.21
C ASP A 45 3.41 -2.98 -16.49
N ASP A 46 3.72 -4.19 -16.97
CA ASP A 46 2.77 -5.25 -17.29
C ASP A 46 2.78 -6.39 -16.25
N ILE A 47 3.47 -6.21 -15.12
CA ILE A 47 3.60 -7.24 -14.08
C ILE A 47 2.26 -7.39 -13.35
N TRP A 48 1.76 -8.63 -13.25
CA TRP A 48 0.38 -8.93 -12.84
C TRP A 48 -0.08 -8.33 -11.50
N LEU A 49 0.81 -8.27 -10.51
CA LEU A 49 0.53 -7.68 -9.20
C LEU A 49 1.29 -6.38 -8.93
N SER A 50 1.90 -5.77 -9.94
CA SER A 50 2.61 -4.52 -9.70
C SER A 50 1.63 -3.38 -9.35
N PRO A 51 1.87 -2.60 -8.29
CA PRO A 51 1.03 -1.44 -7.97
C PRO A 51 0.94 -0.41 -9.12
N ARG A 52 1.85 -0.47 -10.10
CA ARG A 52 1.87 0.40 -11.30
C ARG A 52 1.50 -0.34 -12.60
N GLN A 53 0.78 -1.45 -12.47
CA GLN A 53 0.31 -2.22 -13.62
C GLN A 53 -0.55 -1.38 -14.57
N GLY A 54 -0.14 -1.34 -15.83
CA GLY A 54 -0.83 -0.71 -16.96
C GLY A 54 -0.86 0.82 -16.93
N LEU A 55 -0.24 1.46 -15.93
CA LEU A 55 -0.39 2.90 -15.69
C LEU A 55 0.89 3.51 -15.12
N ASP A 56 1.33 4.61 -15.73
CA ASP A 56 2.34 5.49 -15.14
C ASP A 56 1.84 5.98 -13.77
N SER A 57 2.67 5.78 -12.75
CA SER A 57 2.24 5.86 -11.35
C SER A 57 3.18 6.70 -10.49
N CYS A 58 2.58 7.42 -9.55
CA CYS A 58 3.26 8.17 -8.51
C CYS A 58 3.15 7.40 -7.20
N TYR A 59 4.29 6.98 -6.67
CA TYR A 59 4.37 6.40 -5.33
C TYR A 59 4.42 7.52 -4.30
N ILE A 60 3.47 7.48 -3.36
CA ILE A 60 3.45 8.35 -2.18
C ILE A 60 3.65 7.47 -0.94
N GLY A 61 4.66 7.78 -0.14
CA GLY A 61 5.01 7.06 1.06
C GLY A 61 5.02 7.97 2.28
N VAL A 62 4.33 7.56 3.34
CA VAL A 62 4.36 8.23 4.64
C VAL A 62 5.04 7.33 5.66
N ILE A 63 5.88 7.94 6.51
CA ILE A 63 6.74 7.23 7.44
C ILE A 63 6.56 7.82 8.84
N VAL A 64 6.41 6.95 9.83
CA VAL A 64 6.48 7.35 11.23
C VAL A 64 7.47 6.43 11.95
N TYR A 65 8.33 7.02 12.76
CA TYR A 65 9.24 6.29 13.64
C TYR A 65 8.46 5.61 14.78
N MET A 66 8.68 4.30 15.00
CA MET A 66 8.13 3.58 16.15
C MET A 66 9.23 3.29 17.18
N PRO A 67 9.31 4.07 18.28
CA PRO A 67 10.23 3.75 19.36
C PRO A 67 9.82 2.43 20.01
N HIS A 68 10.78 1.51 20.16
CA HIS A 68 10.61 0.25 20.90
C HIS A 68 9.41 -0.60 20.45
N GLY A 69 9.04 -0.54 19.16
CA GLY A 69 7.92 -1.31 18.61
C GLY A 69 6.53 -0.87 19.11
N ARG A 70 6.42 0.29 19.76
CA ARG A 70 5.14 0.82 20.21
C ARG A 70 4.43 1.53 19.06
N PRO A 71 3.14 1.25 18.82
CA PRO A 71 2.38 1.93 17.78
C PRO A 71 2.33 3.43 18.09
N PRO A 72 2.66 4.29 17.13
CA PRO A 72 2.71 5.72 17.35
C PRO A 72 1.28 6.28 17.27
N HIS A 73 0.99 7.41 17.92
CA HIS A 73 -0.33 8.05 17.92
C HIS A 73 -0.69 8.70 16.56
N HIS A 74 -0.60 7.96 15.46
CA HIS A 74 -0.83 8.45 14.08
C HIS A 74 -1.84 7.60 13.30
N GLU A 75 -2.64 6.77 14.00
CA GLU A 75 -3.65 5.92 13.36
C GLU A 75 -4.67 6.73 12.56
N ALA A 76 -5.12 7.88 13.07
CA ALA A 76 -6.02 8.77 12.34
C ALA A 76 -5.39 9.35 11.07
N TYR A 77 -4.13 9.80 11.16
CA TYR A 77 -3.35 10.26 10.00
C TYR A 77 -3.20 9.16 8.94
N PHE A 78 -2.87 7.93 9.35
CA PHE A 78 -2.75 6.81 8.42
C PHE A 78 -4.09 6.41 7.82
N ALA A 79 -5.17 6.40 8.59
CA ALA A 79 -6.50 6.08 8.09
C ALA A 79 -6.96 7.10 7.04
N ASP A 80 -6.76 8.40 7.30
CA ASP A 80 -7.08 9.46 6.36
C ASP A 80 -6.20 9.40 5.10
N PHE A 81 -4.90 9.14 5.27
CA PHE A 81 -3.98 8.92 4.15
C PHE A 81 -4.40 7.72 3.30
N GLU A 82 -4.67 6.57 3.91
CA GLU A 82 -5.11 5.36 3.18
C GLU A 82 -6.45 5.62 2.47
N ALA A 83 -7.41 6.27 3.13
CA ALA A 83 -8.69 6.63 2.53
C ALA A 83 -8.52 7.54 1.31
N LEU A 84 -7.64 8.55 1.39
CA LEU A 84 -7.34 9.40 0.25
C LEU A 84 -6.67 8.62 -0.89
N MET A 85 -5.69 7.77 -0.59
CA MET A 85 -5.05 6.97 -1.64
C MET A 85 -6.07 6.04 -2.31
N VAL A 86 -7.05 5.50 -1.58
CA VAL A 86 -8.13 4.67 -2.12
C VAL A 86 -8.99 5.45 -3.11
N THR A 87 -9.38 6.69 -2.80
CA THR A 87 -10.23 7.52 -3.68
C THR A 87 -9.51 7.92 -4.96
N LEU A 88 -8.19 8.08 -4.90
CA LEU A 88 -7.33 8.34 -6.05
C LEU A 88 -7.02 7.08 -6.90
N GLY A 89 -7.71 5.96 -6.65
CA GLY A 89 -7.48 4.71 -7.38
C GLY A 89 -6.19 3.99 -6.96
N GLY A 90 -5.62 4.33 -5.81
CA GLY A 90 -4.33 3.85 -5.37
C GLY A 90 -4.28 2.35 -5.09
N ARG A 91 -3.11 1.77 -5.39
CA ARG A 91 -2.75 0.39 -5.07
C ARG A 91 -1.65 0.37 -4.01
N PRO A 92 -1.78 -0.43 -2.93
CA PRO A 92 -0.80 -0.44 -1.86
C PRO A 92 0.52 -1.06 -2.31
N HIS A 93 1.62 -0.59 -1.74
CA HIS A 93 2.92 -1.24 -1.88
C HIS A 93 2.96 -2.52 -1.03
N TRP A 94 3.16 -3.69 -1.65
CA TRP A 94 3.09 -4.99 -0.96
C TRP A 94 4.04 -5.14 0.23
N GLY A 95 5.23 -4.55 0.15
CA GLY A 95 6.22 -4.55 1.25
C GLY A 95 6.01 -3.49 2.33
N LYS A 96 4.87 -2.79 2.36
CA LYS A 96 4.52 -1.76 3.36
C LYS A 96 3.22 -2.14 4.07
N PHE A 97 2.92 -1.49 5.18
CA PHE A 97 1.67 -1.73 5.88
C PHE A 97 0.49 -1.16 5.08
N PHE A 98 -0.60 -1.91 4.98
CA PHE A 98 -1.90 -1.44 4.45
C PHE A 98 -3.06 -2.23 5.07
N ARG A 99 -4.26 -1.62 5.15
CA ARG A 99 -5.52 -2.25 5.63
C ARG A 99 -6.53 -2.55 4.51
N PHE A 100 -6.05 -2.78 3.29
CA PHE A 100 -6.93 -3.23 2.19
C PHE A 100 -7.46 -4.65 2.43
N GLU A 101 -8.76 -4.81 2.21
CA GLU A 101 -9.44 -6.10 2.11
C GLU A 101 -9.27 -6.68 0.70
N SER A 102 -9.17 -8.01 0.62
CA SER A 102 -8.99 -8.79 -0.61
C SER A 102 -9.93 -8.39 -1.77
N GLY A 103 -11.24 -8.30 -1.51
CA GLY A 103 -12.24 -8.00 -2.55
C GLY A 103 -12.09 -6.60 -3.16
N LYS A 104 -11.49 -5.65 -2.43
CA LYS A 104 -11.17 -4.31 -2.94
C LYS A 104 -9.89 -4.32 -3.77
N LEU A 105 -8.95 -5.22 -3.48
CA LEU A 105 -7.72 -5.41 -4.27
C LEU A 105 -8.01 -6.13 -5.58
N ALA A 106 -8.82 -7.19 -5.57
CA ALA A 106 -9.19 -7.94 -6.76
C ALA A 106 -9.71 -7.03 -7.89
N LYS A 107 -10.60 -6.08 -7.55
CA LYS A 107 -11.16 -5.10 -8.49
C LYS A 107 -10.13 -4.14 -9.10
N ARG A 108 -8.93 -4.02 -8.51
CA ARG A 108 -7.87 -3.10 -8.95
C ARG A 108 -6.84 -3.76 -9.85
N TYR A 109 -6.81 -5.09 -9.94
CA TYR A 109 -5.80 -5.83 -10.70
C TYR A 109 -6.48 -6.68 -11.78
N PRO A 110 -6.40 -6.30 -13.07
CA PRO A 110 -6.94 -7.08 -14.19
C PRO A 110 -6.56 -8.56 -14.19
N TYR A 111 -5.34 -8.90 -13.80
CA TYR A 111 -4.82 -10.28 -13.80
C TYR A 111 -4.91 -10.95 -12.42
N TRP A 112 -5.81 -10.49 -11.54
CA TRP A 112 -5.93 -11.03 -10.18
C TRP A 112 -6.19 -12.53 -10.18
N GLU A 113 -7.20 -13.00 -10.92
CA GLU A 113 -7.57 -14.42 -10.95
C GLU A 113 -6.53 -15.30 -11.65
N ASP A 114 -5.85 -14.77 -12.68
CA ASP A 114 -4.74 -15.47 -13.32
C ASP A 114 -3.57 -15.67 -12.35
N PHE A 115 -3.23 -14.65 -11.56
CA PHE A 115 -2.26 -14.78 -10.49
C PHE A 115 -2.70 -15.81 -9.45
N GLN A 116 -3.97 -15.80 -9.02
CA GLN A 116 -4.47 -16.80 -8.07
C GLN A 116 -4.39 -18.22 -8.61
N ARG A 117 -4.64 -18.43 -9.92
CA ARG A 117 -4.48 -19.72 -10.59
C ARG A 117 -3.01 -20.18 -10.56
N VAL A 118 -2.08 -19.31 -10.97
CA VAL A 118 -0.63 -19.62 -10.94
C VAL A 118 -0.11 -19.81 -9.52
N ARG A 119 -0.71 -19.16 -8.50
CA ARG A 119 -0.37 -19.41 -7.09
C ARG A 119 -0.75 -20.81 -6.64
N ARG A 120 -1.92 -21.32 -7.05
CA ARG A 120 -2.45 -22.63 -6.62
C ARG A 120 -1.78 -23.82 -7.30
N ASP A 121 -1.34 -23.68 -8.55
CA ASP A 121 -0.80 -24.78 -9.35
C ASP A 121 0.47 -25.44 -8.77
N PRO A 122 1.53 -24.69 -8.38
CA PRO A 122 2.73 -25.26 -7.77
C PRO A 122 2.61 -25.48 -6.26
N ASP A 123 1.57 -24.95 -5.61
CA ASP A 123 1.36 -25.05 -4.16
C ASP A 123 -0.07 -25.49 -3.80
N PRO A 124 -0.49 -26.70 -4.23
CA PRO A 124 -1.86 -27.19 -4.04
C PRO A 124 -2.21 -27.43 -2.57
N ASN A 125 -1.19 -27.58 -1.71
CA ASN A 125 -1.33 -27.78 -0.26
C ASN A 125 -1.04 -26.51 0.54
N TYR A 126 -0.95 -25.35 -0.11
CA TYR A 126 -0.83 -24.04 0.53
C TYR A 126 0.36 -23.89 1.50
N ARG A 127 1.50 -24.51 1.20
CA ARG A 127 2.73 -24.49 2.01
C ARG A 127 3.39 -23.11 2.07
N LEU A 128 3.12 -22.23 1.11
CA LEU A 128 3.66 -20.87 1.06
C LEU A 128 2.71 -19.83 1.68
N GLN A 129 1.55 -20.24 2.19
CA GLN A 129 0.63 -19.35 2.88
C GLN A 129 1.18 -18.82 4.20
N ASN A 130 0.73 -17.62 4.54
CA ASN A 130 0.91 -16.98 5.82
C ASN A 130 -0.24 -16.01 6.07
N THR A 131 -0.30 -15.46 7.30
CA THR A 131 -1.36 -14.53 7.72
C THR A 131 -1.55 -13.35 6.76
N PHE A 132 -0.49 -12.86 6.12
CA PHE A 132 -0.60 -11.77 5.15
C PHE A 132 -1.24 -12.24 3.84
N THR A 133 -0.79 -13.37 3.27
CA THR A 133 -1.34 -13.88 2.01
C THR A 133 -2.78 -14.33 2.16
N ASP A 134 -3.18 -14.85 3.31
CA ASP A 134 -4.55 -15.31 3.57
C ASP A 134 -5.51 -14.14 3.66
N ARG A 135 -5.07 -13.05 4.30
CA ARG A 135 -5.80 -11.78 4.37
C ARG A 135 -5.99 -11.15 2.99
N VAL A 136 -4.99 -11.23 2.12
CA VAL A 136 -4.95 -10.51 0.84
C VAL A 136 -5.60 -11.30 -0.29
N PHE A 137 -5.34 -12.59 -0.40
CA PHE A 137 -5.73 -13.45 -1.51
C PHE A 137 -6.65 -14.56 -1.01
N LEU A 138 -7.74 -14.19 -0.31
CA LEU A 138 -8.71 -15.11 0.31
C LEU A 138 -8.67 -16.51 -0.31
N ALA A 139 -8.39 -17.50 0.54
CA ALA A 139 -8.34 -18.91 0.14
C ALA A 139 -9.62 -19.33 -0.59
#